data_AF-A0A4R3VN51-F1
#
_entry.id   AF-A0A4R3VN51-F1
#
_cell.length_a   1.000
_cell.length_b   1.000
_cell.length_c   1.000
_cell.angle_alpha   90.00
_cell.angle_beta   90.00
_cell.angle_gamma   90.00
#
_symmetry.space_group_name_H-M   'P 1'
#
loop_
_entity.id
_entity.type
_entity.pdbx_description
1 polymer ?
#
loop_
_entity_poly.entity_id
_entity_poly.type
_entity_poly.pdbx_seq_one_letter_code
_entity_poly.pdbx_strand_id
1 'polypeptide(L)'
;MKLIYNIISFLTLILVMGCQKMERPEMTIIPDPADDGTIRVLAIGNSFSEDAIETHLYDIAKANGQKIIIGNLYIGGATLAQHVNNVKANAGAYSFRKIDAEGNKTTVANTSIATALASENWTHISFQQESSNSGKFDTWSASLAELYNYVAPRAKNENVKFILHQTWAYAKNSTHAGFDNYNKDQMEMYKAIVDAVNKAKDLVDIDIIIPAGTAIQNGRTSVVEDNFTRDGYHLSMPLGRYLAACTWYESLMGINVVGNSYKPQGLSDFEVAIAQNAAHLAIQKPNEVTPMTDFQGGAGGPLTSSVLLDFGNNAAANHWNQINSFLAGTSINLKDSIGSYVGIKLTITERFNGVNADGPTTSNTSLNMPATVSRYSYFGNSKAAFGGMTIVQSKFELTGLDKDLTYDISFFGSRGNVSDNRETKYICSGTNEVIVRLNTSNNSTNAVVAKDIKPDSSGKITVTVTSGENNTNGSGFYYLSAARLISK
;
A
#
# COMPACT_ATOMS: atom_id res chain seq x y z
N MET A 1 -51.46 75.32 -21.79
CA MET A 1 -51.73 73.89 -21.50
C MET A 1 -50.51 73.09 -21.93
N LYS A 2 -49.82 72.42 -20.99
CA LYS A 2 -48.71 71.45 -21.17
C LYS A 2 -47.39 72.03 -21.75
N LEU A 3 -46.17 71.62 -21.38
CA LEU A 3 -45.64 70.72 -20.35
C LEU A 3 -44.14 71.05 -20.18
N ILE A 4 -43.62 70.77 -18.99
CA ILE A 4 -42.22 70.81 -18.53
C ILE A 4 -41.32 69.84 -19.34
N TYR A 5 -40.05 70.21 -19.55
CA TYR A 5 -38.95 69.23 -19.62
C TYR A 5 -37.74 69.74 -18.83
N ASN A 6 -37.51 69.13 -17.67
CA ASN A 6 -36.27 69.19 -16.91
C ASN A 6 -35.25 68.23 -17.51
N ILE A 7 -34.02 68.70 -17.68
CA ILE A 7 -32.86 67.90 -18.07
C ILE A 7 -32.34 67.19 -16.81
N ILE A 8 -32.39 65.85 -16.80
CA ILE A 8 -31.74 65.01 -15.79
C ILE A 8 -30.46 64.45 -16.43
N SER A 9 -29.32 64.83 -15.88
CA SER A 9 -28.01 64.25 -16.20
C SER A 9 -27.88 62.90 -15.47
N PHE A 10 -27.70 61.82 -16.23
CA PHE A 10 -27.39 60.49 -15.69
C PHE A 10 -25.87 60.37 -15.53
N LEU A 11 -25.38 60.48 -14.29
CA LEU A 11 -24.01 60.15 -13.94
C LEU A 11 -23.90 58.62 -13.84
N THR A 12 -23.18 57.99 -14.75
CA THR A 12 -22.88 56.56 -14.71
C THR A 12 -21.80 56.31 -13.65
N LEU A 13 -22.20 55.75 -12.50
CA LEU A 13 -21.29 55.34 -11.44
C LEU A 13 -20.60 54.03 -11.85
N ILE A 14 -19.37 54.11 -12.35
CA ILE A 14 -18.51 52.93 -12.56
C ILE A 14 -18.02 52.47 -11.20
N LEU A 15 -18.58 51.36 -10.70
CA LEU A 15 -18.09 50.67 -9.51
C LEU A 15 -16.79 49.94 -9.87
N VAL A 16 -15.65 50.57 -9.59
CA VAL A 16 -14.36 49.87 -9.62
C VAL A 16 -14.33 48.98 -8.38
N MET A 17 -14.57 47.68 -8.54
CA MET A 17 -14.23 46.69 -7.50
C MET A 17 -12.71 46.69 -7.36
N GLY A 18 -12.20 47.44 -6.38
CA GLY A 18 -10.81 47.38 -5.98
C GLY A 18 -10.49 45.97 -5.50
N CYS A 19 -9.50 45.34 -6.14
CA CYS A 19 -8.83 44.18 -5.61
C CYS A 19 -8.23 44.60 -4.26
N GLN A 20 -8.87 44.22 -3.14
CA GLN A 20 -8.29 44.41 -1.82
C GLN A 20 -7.00 43.57 -1.79
N LYS A 21 -5.85 44.24 -1.90
CA LYS A 21 -4.57 43.63 -1.51
C LYS A 21 -4.75 43.12 -0.09
N MET A 22 -4.85 41.80 0.08
CA MET A 22 -4.72 41.18 1.40
C MET A 22 -3.42 41.71 2.02
N GLU A 23 -3.54 42.49 3.09
CA GLU A 23 -2.40 43.12 3.76
C GLU A 23 -1.36 42.06 4.12
N ARG A 24 -0.09 42.34 3.77
CA ARG A 24 1.04 41.48 4.11
C ARG A 24 1.39 41.75 5.58
N PRO A 25 1.34 40.76 6.49
CA PRO A 25 1.94 40.93 7.81
C PRO A 25 3.43 41.23 7.67
N GLU A 26 4.00 42.08 8.53
CA GLU A 26 5.44 42.28 8.58
C GLU A 26 6.13 40.94 8.91
N MET A 27 7.05 40.51 8.04
CA MET A 27 7.79 39.25 8.20
C MET A 27 9.27 39.54 8.46
N THR A 28 9.86 38.83 9.41
CA THR A 28 11.31 38.83 9.63
C THR A 28 12.00 38.26 8.38
N ILE A 29 12.74 39.10 7.65
CA ILE A 29 13.44 38.70 6.43
C ILE A 29 14.69 37.91 6.83
N ILE A 30 14.61 36.58 6.79
CA ILE A 30 15.78 35.72 6.79
C ILE A 30 16.48 35.90 5.43
N PRO A 31 17.80 36.22 5.39
CA PRO A 31 18.54 36.36 4.14
C PRO A 31 18.44 35.08 3.31
N ASP A 32 18.36 35.22 1.99
CA ASP A 32 18.37 34.05 1.11
C ASP A 32 19.70 33.31 1.25
N PRO A 33 19.68 31.99 1.52
CA PRO A 33 20.90 31.20 1.42
C PRO A 33 21.40 31.28 -0.03
N ALA A 34 22.72 31.30 -0.21
CA ALA A 34 23.30 31.09 -1.54
C ALA A 34 22.74 29.78 -2.14
N ASP A 35 22.47 29.77 -3.44
CA ASP A 35 22.03 28.56 -4.12
C ASP A 35 23.10 27.47 -3.96
N ASP A 36 22.83 26.52 -3.07
CA ASP A 36 23.70 25.43 -2.68
C ASP A 36 23.27 24.10 -3.32
N GLY A 37 22.34 24.16 -4.29
CA GLY A 37 21.75 23.00 -4.95
C GLY A 37 20.78 22.20 -4.07
N THR A 38 20.44 22.68 -2.86
CA THR A 38 19.49 22.00 -1.98
C THR A 38 18.06 22.15 -2.50
N ILE A 39 17.36 21.03 -2.72
CA ILE A 39 15.92 21.04 -2.96
C ILE A 39 15.20 21.38 -1.66
N ARG A 40 14.41 22.44 -1.68
CA ARG A 40 13.55 22.85 -0.56
C ARG A 40 12.11 22.71 -1.02
N VAL A 41 11.38 21.76 -0.47
CA VAL A 41 9.99 21.44 -0.86
C VAL A 41 9.01 21.70 0.26
N LEU A 42 7.95 22.48 -0.01
CA LEU A 42 6.84 22.72 0.89
C LEU A 42 5.56 22.09 0.33
N ALA A 43 4.99 21.14 1.07
CA ALA A 43 3.65 20.65 0.80
C ALA A 43 2.59 21.40 1.61
N ILE A 44 1.57 21.91 0.93
CA ILE A 44 0.33 22.41 1.54
C ILE A 44 -0.70 21.31 1.39
N GLY A 45 -0.99 20.59 2.48
CA GLY A 45 -1.80 19.39 2.38
C GLY A 45 -2.33 18.86 3.71
N ASN A 46 -2.25 17.54 3.87
CA ASN A 46 -2.94 16.78 4.90
C ASN A 46 -2.22 15.44 5.17
N SER A 47 -2.95 14.40 5.59
CA SER A 47 -2.37 13.07 5.81
C SER A 47 -1.82 12.39 4.56
N PHE A 48 -2.25 12.79 3.36
CA PHE A 48 -1.71 12.23 2.11
C PHE A 48 -0.36 12.86 1.73
N SER A 49 -0.12 14.15 2.02
CA SER A 49 1.23 14.71 1.89
C SER A 49 2.16 14.11 2.93
N GLU A 50 1.68 13.89 4.17
CA GLU A 50 2.44 13.18 5.20
C GLU A 50 2.89 11.80 4.73
N ASP A 51 1.98 11.00 4.17
CA ASP A 51 2.28 9.66 3.65
C ASP A 51 3.36 9.68 2.56
N ALA A 52 3.44 10.73 1.74
CA ALA A 52 4.36 10.82 0.62
C ALA A 52 5.76 11.35 0.99
N ILE A 53 5.85 12.37 1.85
CA ILE A 53 7.11 13.14 2.01
C ILE A 53 7.76 13.04 3.39
N GLU A 54 7.02 12.65 4.44
CA GLU A 54 7.54 12.79 5.82
C GLU A 54 8.37 11.60 6.32
N THR A 55 8.42 10.48 5.58
CA THR A 55 9.06 9.24 6.07
C THR A 55 10.30 8.83 5.27
N HIS A 56 10.21 8.79 3.93
CA HIS A 56 11.27 8.17 3.12
C HIS A 56 11.98 9.12 2.16
N LEU A 57 11.35 10.23 1.78
CA LEU A 57 11.88 11.13 0.73
C LEU A 57 13.27 11.69 1.07
N TYR A 58 13.50 12.06 2.33
CA TYR A 58 14.81 12.51 2.81
C TYR A 58 15.90 11.44 2.64
N ASP A 59 15.64 10.21 3.07
CA ASP A 59 16.62 9.12 3.02
C ASP A 59 16.92 8.66 1.58
N ILE A 60 15.91 8.66 0.70
CA ILE A 60 16.09 8.37 -0.73
C ILE A 60 17.04 9.40 -1.35
N ALA A 61 16.85 10.69 -1.08
CA ALA A 61 17.74 11.75 -1.56
C ALA A 61 19.15 11.63 -0.99
N LYS A 62 19.26 11.40 0.32
CA LYS A 62 20.53 11.21 1.03
C LYS A 62 21.35 10.04 0.48
N ALA A 63 20.69 8.94 0.12
CA ALA A 63 21.34 7.76 -0.45
C ALA A 63 22.04 8.04 -1.80
N ASN A 64 21.59 9.07 -2.53
CA ASN A 64 22.23 9.56 -3.76
C ASN A 64 23.06 10.83 -3.54
N GLY A 65 23.37 11.19 -2.28
CA GLY A 65 24.20 12.34 -1.93
C GLY A 65 23.53 13.70 -2.12
N GLN A 66 22.21 13.73 -2.33
CA GLN A 66 21.45 14.96 -2.55
C GLN A 66 20.94 15.53 -1.22
N LYS A 67 20.94 16.86 -1.12
CA LYS A 67 20.36 17.57 0.03
C LYS A 67 18.91 17.94 -0.26
N ILE A 68 18.05 17.68 0.71
CA ILE A 68 16.64 18.08 0.65
C ILE A 68 16.17 18.60 2.02
N ILE A 69 15.38 19.67 2.00
CA ILE A 69 14.61 20.16 3.15
C ILE A 69 13.13 20.01 2.81
N ILE A 70 12.38 19.42 3.73
CA ILE A 70 10.99 19.05 3.50
C ILE A 70 10.12 19.75 4.54
N GLY A 71 9.17 20.55 4.08
CA GLY A 71 8.10 21.11 4.91
C GLY A 71 6.75 20.49 4.56
N ASN A 72 5.97 20.10 5.57
CA ASN A 72 4.57 19.74 5.41
C ASN A 72 3.70 20.64 6.29
N LEU A 73 2.82 21.42 5.67
CA LEU A 73 1.73 22.12 6.33
C LEU A 73 0.54 21.17 6.47
N TYR A 74 0.44 20.56 7.65
CA TYR A 74 -0.53 19.50 7.92
C TYR A 74 -1.79 20.02 8.62
N ILE A 75 -2.95 19.70 8.04
CA ILE A 75 -4.26 19.64 8.70
C ILE A 75 -4.95 18.34 8.24
N GLY A 76 -5.40 17.50 9.17
CA GLY A 76 -6.07 16.24 8.82
C GLY A 76 -7.32 16.48 7.97
N GLY A 77 -7.41 15.80 6.81
CA GLY A 77 -8.56 15.92 5.89
C GLY A 77 -8.73 17.30 5.24
N ALA A 78 -7.71 18.17 5.24
CA ALA A 78 -7.88 19.50 4.68
C ALA A 78 -8.15 19.50 3.18
N THR A 79 -9.17 20.26 2.80
CA THR A 79 -9.56 20.55 1.42
C THR A 79 -8.88 21.82 0.91
N LEU A 80 -8.82 22.00 -0.42
CA LEU A 80 -8.39 23.27 -1.02
C LEU A 80 -9.20 24.47 -0.49
N ALA A 81 -10.52 24.31 -0.32
CA ALA A 81 -11.38 25.37 0.22
C ALA A 81 -11.01 25.73 1.67
N GLN A 82 -10.61 24.76 2.49
CA GLN A 82 -10.13 25.02 3.83
C GLN A 82 -8.80 25.79 3.82
N HIS A 83 -7.87 25.44 2.91
CA HIS A 83 -6.64 26.19 2.74
C HIS A 83 -6.91 27.64 2.31
N VAL A 84 -7.87 27.87 1.40
CA VAL A 84 -8.35 29.20 0.99
C VAL A 84 -8.88 29.99 2.20
N ASN A 85 -9.73 29.39 3.03
CA ASN A 85 -10.25 30.05 4.22
C ASN A 85 -9.13 30.43 5.20
N ASN A 86 -8.15 29.56 5.37
CA ASN A 86 -7.00 29.82 6.23
C ASN A 86 -6.13 30.96 5.72
N VAL A 87 -5.91 31.10 4.40
CA VAL A 87 -5.13 32.24 3.87
C VAL A 87 -5.90 33.56 3.98
N LYS A 88 -7.23 33.56 3.79
CA LYS A 88 -8.09 34.74 3.98
C LYS A 88 -8.02 35.28 5.41
N ALA A 89 -7.98 34.37 6.40
CA ALA A 89 -7.92 34.73 7.81
C ALA A 89 -6.48 34.86 8.36
N ASN A 90 -5.45 34.61 7.55
CA ASN A 90 -4.06 34.41 8.00
C ASN A 90 -3.98 33.44 9.21
N ALA A 91 -4.79 32.38 9.18
CA ALA A 91 -4.97 31.51 10.33
C ALA A 91 -3.71 30.67 10.61
N GLY A 92 -3.22 30.73 11.84
CA GLY A 92 -2.24 29.80 12.39
C GLY A 92 -2.89 28.44 12.68
N ALA A 93 -3.34 27.73 11.64
CA ALA A 93 -4.15 26.52 11.78
C ALA A 93 -3.37 25.21 11.59
N TYR A 94 -2.10 25.29 11.16
CA TYR A 94 -1.35 24.13 10.69
C TYR A 94 -0.40 23.59 11.75
N SER A 95 -0.24 22.26 11.77
CA SER A 95 0.95 21.61 12.30
C SER A 95 2.01 21.67 11.21
N PHE A 96 2.97 22.59 11.33
CA PHE A 96 4.07 22.69 10.38
C PHE A 96 5.17 21.73 10.79
N ARG A 97 5.41 20.72 9.95
CA ARG A 97 6.37 19.64 10.20
C ARG A 97 7.50 19.77 9.22
N LYS A 98 8.73 19.89 9.72
CA LYS A 98 9.90 20.18 8.88
C LYS A 98 11.00 19.18 9.13
N ILE A 99 11.56 18.62 8.06
CA ILE A 99 12.79 17.82 8.05
C ILE A 99 13.90 18.73 7.51
N ASP A 100 14.90 19.00 8.33
CA ASP A 100 16.05 19.84 7.96
C ASP A 100 17.07 19.07 7.08
N ALA A 101 18.15 19.73 6.67
CA ALA A 101 19.16 19.15 5.79
C ALA A 101 19.93 17.99 6.46
N GLU A 102 19.95 17.98 7.79
CA GLU A 102 20.55 16.93 8.62
C GLU A 102 19.58 15.76 8.87
N GLY A 103 18.31 15.88 8.44
CA GLY A 103 17.29 14.85 8.59
C GLY A 103 16.50 14.94 9.90
N ASN A 104 16.70 15.98 10.72
CA ASN A 104 15.96 16.15 11.96
C ASN A 104 14.54 16.65 11.68
N LYS A 105 13.57 15.95 12.26
CA LYS A 105 12.16 16.32 12.15
C LYS A 105 11.72 17.20 13.33
N THR A 106 11.16 18.35 13.02
CA THR A 106 10.57 19.29 13.99
C THR A 106 9.10 19.53 13.69
N THR A 107 8.32 19.87 14.71
CA THR A 107 6.88 20.19 14.58
C THR A 107 6.58 21.49 15.30
N VAL A 108 5.99 22.44 14.60
CA VAL A 108 5.56 23.73 15.13
C VAL A 108 4.04 23.86 14.95
N ALA A 109 3.31 23.91 16.06
CA ALA A 109 1.87 24.11 16.04
C ALA A 109 1.50 25.56 15.68
N ASN A 110 0.23 25.78 15.35
CA ASN A 110 -0.35 27.10 15.10
C ASN A 110 0.37 27.93 14.03
N THR A 111 0.96 27.26 13.04
CA THR A 111 1.67 27.94 11.94
C THR A 111 0.69 28.34 10.85
N SER A 112 0.83 29.54 10.25
CA SER A 112 0.06 29.95 9.07
C SER A 112 0.82 29.64 7.78
N ILE A 113 0.12 29.61 6.64
CA ILE A 113 0.78 29.46 5.33
C ILE A 113 1.82 30.57 5.11
N ALA A 114 1.53 31.82 5.51
CA ALA A 114 2.48 32.92 5.38
C ALA A 114 3.78 32.67 6.17
N THR A 115 3.66 32.23 7.43
CA THR A 115 4.83 31.91 8.27
C THR A 115 5.69 30.79 7.67
N ALA A 116 5.06 29.72 7.16
CA ALA A 116 5.79 28.63 6.55
C ALA A 116 6.47 29.04 5.23
N LEU A 117 5.81 29.84 4.38
CA LEU A 117 6.41 30.37 3.15
C LEU A 117 7.63 31.25 3.45
N ALA A 118 7.62 31.99 4.56
CA ALA A 118 8.74 32.82 4.96
C ALA A 118 9.94 32.04 5.54
N SER A 119 9.71 30.81 6.00
CA SER A 119 10.69 30.03 6.77
C SER A 119 11.85 29.48 5.95
N GLU A 120 11.72 29.39 4.63
CA GLU A 120 12.72 28.87 3.70
C GLU A 120 12.59 29.55 2.35
N ASN A 121 13.67 29.52 1.56
CA ASN A 121 13.63 29.89 0.16
C ASN A 121 13.15 28.70 -0.70
N TRP A 122 11.87 28.35 -0.56
CA TRP A 122 11.30 27.14 -1.16
C TRP A 122 11.52 27.08 -2.68
N THR A 123 12.21 26.03 -3.13
CA THR A 123 12.40 25.73 -4.56
C THR A 123 11.18 25.09 -5.18
N HIS A 124 10.37 24.40 -4.38
CA HIS A 124 9.20 23.65 -4.81
C HIS A 124 8.06 23.85 -3.83
N ILE A 125 6.85 24.12 -4.31
CA ILE A 125 5.64 24.23 -3.48
C ILE A 125 4.52 23.40 -4.11
N SER A 126 3.95 22.47 -3.34
CA SER A 126 2.88 21.60 -3.83
C SER A 126 1.52 21.89 -3.25
N PHE A 127 0.50 21.69 -4.08
CA PHE A 127 -0.91 21.68 -3.71
C PHE A 127 -1.51 20.30 -3.94
N GLN A 128 -2.52 19.96 -3.13
CA GLN A 128 -3.35 18.79 -3.33
C GLN A 128 -4.76 19.03 -2.82
N GLN A 129 -5.70 18.23 -3.30
CA GLN A 129 -7.06 18.17 -2.76
C GLN A 129 -7.17 17.08 -1.68
N GLU A 130 -8.19 17.19 -0.83
CA GLU A 130 -8.66 16.11 0.05
C GLU A 130 -9.08 14.89 -0.77
N SER A 131 -8.84 13.69 -0.24
CA SER A 131 -8.92 12.46 -1.03
C SER A 131 -10.32 12.12 -1.55
N SER A 132 -11.39 12.42 -0.81
CA SER A 132 -12.78 12.23 -1.26
C SER A 132 -13.14 13.17 -2.42
N ASN A 133 -12.53 14.35 -2.49
CA ASN A 133 -12.73 15.35 -3.53
C ASN A 133 -11.67 15.33 -4.65
N SER A 134 -10.65 14.49 -4.53
CA SER A 134 -9.47 14.49 -5.41
C SER A 134 -9.79 14.28 -6.90
N GLY A 135 -10.82 13.50 -7.23
CA GLY A 135 -11.32 13.32 -8.59
C GLY A 135 -12.52 14.21 -8.98
N LYS A 136 -12.85 15.23 -8.18
CA LYS A 136 -13.97 16.16 -8.44
C LYS A 136 -13.42 17.49 -8.92
N PHE A 137 -13.24 17.65 -10.22
CA PHE A 137 -12.66 18.85 -10.84
C PHE A 137 -13.29 20.17 -10.38
N ASP A 138 -14.61 20.22 -10.17
CA ASP A 138 -15.30 21.44 -9.69
C ASP A 138 -14.77 21.95 -8.34
N THR A 139 -14.26 21.05 -7.49
CA THR A 139 -13.65 21.44 -6.20
C THR A 139 -12.25 22.01 -6.37
N TRP A 140 -11.56 21.65 -7.46
CA TRP A 140 -10.29 22.26 -7.84
C TRP A 140 -10.52 23.64 -8.43
N SER A 141 -11.43 23.75 -9.42
CA SER A 141 -11.76 25.02 -10.08
C SER A 141 -12.29 26.08 -9.11
N ALA A 142 -13.02 25.67 -8.07
CA ALA A 142 -13.55 26.57 -7.05
C ALA A 142 -12.50 27.15 -6.08
N SER A 143 -11.28 26.60 -5.98
CA SER A 143 -10.36 26.96 -4.87
C SER A 143 -8.89 27.05 -5.23
N LEU A 144 -8.41 26.30 -6.24
CA LEU A 144 -6.98 26.24 -6.56
C LEU A 144 -6.43 27.61 -6.96
N ALA A 145 -7.13 28.34 -7.83
CA ALA A 145 -6.69 29.65 -8.31
C ALA A 145 -6.54 30.67 -7.17
N GLU A 146 -7.47 30.68 -6.23
CA GLU A 146 -7.42 31.61 -5.10
C GLU A 146 -6.25 31.28 -4.15
N LEU A 147 -6.05 29.99 -3.83
CA LEU A 147 -4.92 29.56 -3.01
C LEU A 147 -3.57 29.86 -3.69
N TYR A 148 -3.46 29.53 -4.98
CA TYR A 148 -2.28 29.80 -5.79
C TYR A 148 -1.95 31.29 -5.82
N ASN A 149 -2.94 32.15 -6.09
CA ASN A 149 -2.76 33.61 -6.15
C ASN A 149 -2.34 34.22 -4.80
N TYR A 150 -2.63 33.54 -3.69
CA TYR A 150 -2.08 33.92 -2.40
C TYR A 150 -0.61 33.49 -2.25
N VAL A 151 -0.30 32.24 -2.63
CA VAL A 151 0.98 31.58 -2.37
C VAL A 151 2.07 32.05 -3.34
N ALA A 152 1.81 32.07 -4.65
CA ALA A 152 2.83 32.32 -5.66
C ALA A 152 3.54 33.67 -5.50
N PRO A 153 2.84 34.81 -5.27
CA PRO A 153 3.50 36.10 -5.04
C PRO A 153 4.24 36.22 -3.69
N ARG A 154 4.18 35.19 -2.84
CA ARG A 154 4.82 35.12 -1.52
C ARG A 154 5.96 34.10 -1.47
N ALA A 155 6.17 33.32 -2.53
CA ALA A 155 7.37 32.51 -2.67
C ALA A 155 8.57 33.45 -2.84
N LYS A 156 9.61 33.27 -2.02
CA LYS A 156 10.83 34.09 -2.06
C LYS A 156 11.70 33.76 -3.28
N ASN A 157 11.66 32.51 -3.74
CA ASN A 157 12.44 32.05 -4.87
C ASN A 157 11.74 32.46 -6.16
N GLU A 158 12.37 33.32 -6.96
CA GLU A 158 11.85 33.75 -8.26
C GLU A 158 11.73 32.58 -9.26
N ASN A 159 12.47 31.49 -9.04
CA ASN A 159 12.47 30.27 -9.85
C ASN A 159 11.70 29.11 -9.19
N VAL A 160 10.85 29.39 -8.19
CA VAL A 160 10.02 28.37 -7.54
C VAL A 160 9.23 27.55 -8.55
N LYS A 161 9.16 26.24 -8.32
CA LYS A 161 8.37 25.30 -9.10
C LYS A 161 7.09 24.93 -8.36
N PHE A 162 5.95 25.11 -9.02
CA PHE A 162 4.65 24.74 -8.46
C PHE A 162 4.24 23.35 -8.89
N ILE A 163 3.76 22.58 -7.91
CA ILE A 163 3.43 21.16 -8.06
C ILE A 163 1.95 20.92 -7.79
N LEU A 164 1.32 20.08 -8.61
CA LEU A 164 0.12 19.35 -8.20
C LEU A 164 0.50 17.92 -7.80
N HIS A 165 0.22 17.56 -6.54
CA HIS A 165 0.40 16.19 -6.07
C HIS A 165 -0.84 15.37 -6.45
N GLN A 166 -0.70 14.55 -7.50
CA GLN A 166 -1.74 13.61 -7.92
C GLN A 166 -1.76 12.45 -6.93
N THR A 167 -2.76 12.45 -6.03
CA THR A 167 -2.94 11.42 -5.00
C THR A 167 -3.54 10.12 -5.58
N TRP A 168 -3.73 9.11 -4.73
CA TRP A 168 -4.15 7.76 -5.14
C TRP A 168 -5.63 7.47 -4.86
N ALA A 169 -6.18 6.53 -5.65
CA ALA A 169 -7.48 5.95 -5.39
C ALA A 169 -7.46 5.05 -4.15
N TYR A 170 -8.61 4.93 -3.49
CA TYR A 170 -8.82 4.03 -2.35
C TYR A 170 -8.69 2.55 -2.75
N ALA A 171 -8.50 1.68 -1.76
CA ALA A 171 -8.57 0.23 -1.96
C ALA A 171 -9.98 -0.17 -2.39
N LYS A 172 -10.10 -1.24 -3.19
CA LYS A 172 -11.36 -1.81 -3.69
C LYS A 172 -12.32 -2.17 -2.56
N ASN A 173 -11.79 -2.58 -1.40
CA ASN A 173 -12.58 -2.91 -0.22
C ASN A 173 -12.74 -1.76 0.78
N SER A 174 -12.36 -0.52 0.40
CA SER A 174 -12.45 0.63 1.28
C SER A 174 -13.90 0.89 1.71
N THR A 175 -14.09 1.10 3.01
CA THR A 175 -15.38 1.48 3.60
C THR A 175 -15.50 2.99 3.81
N HIS A 176 -14.51 3.77 3.37
CA HIS A 176 -14.50 5.21 3.51
C HIS A 176 -15.68 5.84 2.75
N ALA A 177 -16.51 6.64 3.44
CA ALA A 177 -17.73 7.21 2.85
C ALA A 177 -17.47 8.05 1.59
N GLY A 178 -16.33 8.74 1.54
CA GLY A 178 -15.89 9.47 0.34
C GLY A 178 -15.70 8.61 -0.92
N PHE A 179 -15.68 7.28 -0.81
CA PHE A 179 -15.61 6.39 -1.98
C PHE A 179 -16.94 6.31 -2.74
N ASP A 180 -18.07 6.67 -2.10
CA ASP A 180 -19.38 6.76 -2.73
C ASP A 180 -19.38 7.76 -3.90
N ASN A 181 -18.50 8.77 -3.85
CA ASN A 181 -18.29 9.74 -4.93
C ASN A 181 -17.84 9.10 -6.26
N TYR A 182 -17.35 7.87 -6.21
CA TYR A 182 -16.77 7.12 -7.34
C TYR A 182 -17.38 5.71 -7.42
N ASN A 183 -18.64 5.55 -6.99
CA ASN A 183 -19.38 4.29 -7.01
C ASN A 183 -18.69 3.11 -6.28
N LYS A 184 -17.81 3.42 -5.31
CA LYS A 184 -16.93 2.44 -4.66
C LYS A 184 -16.07 1.63 -5.65
N ASP A 185 -15.71 2.23 -6.78
CA ASP A 185 -14.85 1.64 -7.79
C ASP A 185 -13.48 2.32 -7.82
N GLN A 186 -12.44 1.52 -7.61
CA GLN A 186 -11.06 2.00 -7.52
C GLN A 186 -10.57 2.61 -8.84
N MET A 187 -10.92 1.99 -9.98
CA MET A 187 -10.46 2.47 -11.28
C MET A 187 -11.23 3.70 -11.73
N GLU A 188 -12.51 3.82 -11.37
CA GLU A 188 -13.28 5.04 -11.56
C GLU A 188 -12.66 6.20 -10.76
N MET A 189 -12.36 5.98 -9.48
CA MET A 189 -11.70 6.99 -8.65
C MET A 189 -10.32 7.38 -9.21
N TYR A 190 -9.50 6.40 -9.60
CA TYR A 190 -8.18 6.66 -10.18
C TYR A 190 -8.28 7.53 -11.44
N LYS A 191 -9.14 7.14 -12.39
CA LYS A 191 -9.34 7.90 -13.64
C LYS A 191 -9.86 9.31 -13.37
N ALA A 192 -10.79 9.46 -12.43
CA ALA A 192 -11.33 10.76 -12.04
C ALA A 192 -10.25 11.66 -11.43
N ILE A 193 -9.34 11.11 -10.60
CA ILE A 193 -8.21 11.85 -10.04
C ILE A 193 -7.27 12.32 -11.15
N VAL A 194 -6.84 11.41 -12.03
CA VAL A 194 -5.96 11.75 -13.15
C VAL A 194 -6.57 12.85 -14.01
N ASP A 195 -7.84 12.72 -14.39
CA ASP A 195 -8.56 13.72 -15.19
C ASP A 195 -8.66 15.07 -14.47
N ALA A 196 -9.08 15.08 -13.19
CA ALA A 196 -9.24 16.30 -12.43
C ALA A 196 -7.91 17.04 -12.23
N VAL A 197 -6.82 16.34 -11.92
CA VAL A 197 -5.50 16.95 -11.73
C VAL A 197 -4.92 17.49 -13.04
N ASN A 198 -5.09 16.78 -14.16
CA ASN A 198 -4.64 17.28 -15.46
C ASN A 198 -5.42 18.54 -15.87
N LYS A 199 -6.74 18.58 -15.68
CA LYS A 199 -7.52 19.81 -15.92
C LYS A 199 -7.17 20.93 -14.94
N ALA A 200 -6.88 20.60 -13.68
CA ALA A 200 -6.51 21.58 -12.67
C ALA A 200 -5.16 22.24 -12.96
N LYS A 201 -4.25 21.54 -13.65
CA LYS A 201 -2.98 22.10 -14.12
C LYS A 201 -3.17 23.35 -14.97
N ASP A 202 -4.24 23.42 -15.76
CA ASP A 202 -4.51 24.54 -16.67
C ASP A 202 -5.21 25.74 -15.98
N LEU A 203 -5.56 25.61 -14.70
CA LEU A 203 -6.21 26.70 -13.94
C LEU A 203 -5.22 27.77 -13.46
N VAL A 204 -3.96 27.39 -13.26
CA VAL A 204 -2.88 28.22 -12.69
C VAL A 204 -1.54 27.76 -13.28
N ASP A 205 -0.47 28.53 -13.10
CA ASP A 205 0.85 28.15 -13.62
C ASP A 205 1.48 27.04 -12.74
N ILE A 206 1.42 25.80 -13.25
CA ILE A 206 1.94 24.58 -12.62
C ILE A 206 3.05 23.99 -13.49
N ASP A 207 4.23 23.83 -12.92
CA ASP A 207 5.37 23.22 -13.59
C ASP A 207 5.27 21.68 -13.63
N ILE A 208 4.88 21.07 -12.50
CA ILE A 208 5.04 19.62 -12.28
C ILE A 208 3.73 19.00 -11.76
N ILE A 209 3.36 17.83 -12.30
CA ILE A 209 2.42 16.92 -11.65
C ILE A 209 3.24 15.75 -11.11
N ILE A 210 3.16 15.47 -9.81
CA ILE A 210 3.79 14.29 -9.21
C ILE A 210 2.77 13.14 -9.23
N PRO A 211 2.95 12.09 -10.06
CA PRO A 211 1.93 11.07 -10.35
C PRO A 211 1.90 9.94 -9.30
N ALA A 212 1.84 10.28 -8.01
CA ALA A 212 1.82 9.28 -6.94
C ALA A 212 0.61 8.33 -7.04
N GLY A 213 -0.54 8.84 -7.51
CA GLY A 213 -1.73 8.05 -7.80
C GLY A 213 -1.49 6.95 -8.82
N THR A 214 -0.90 7.30 -9.96
CA THR A 214 -0.50 6.32 -10.98
C THR A 214 0.57 5.36 -10.47
N ALA A 215 1.53 5.81 -9.66
CA ALA A 215 2.54 4.93 -9.08
C ALA A 215 1.91 3.85 -8.18
N ILE A 216 0.99 4.23 -7.29
CA ILE A 216 0.22 3.26 -6.48
C ILE A 216 -0.59 2.33 -7.39
N GLN A 217 -1.23 2.85 -8.43
CA GLN A 217 -2.03 2.01 -9.33
C GLN A 217 -1.18 1.04 -10.16
N ASN A 218 0.04 1.42 -10.56
CA ASN A 218 1.03 0.52 -11.14
C ASN A 218 1.40 -0.57 -10.14
N GLY A 219 1.78 -0.20 -8.91
CA GLY A 219 2.12 -1.14 -7.85
C GLY A 219 1.03 -2.18 -7.62
N ARG A 220 -0.25 -1.78 -7.65
CA ARG A 220 -1.42 -2.67 -7.52
C ARG A 220 -1.54 -3.74 -8.59
N THR A 221 -0.83 -3.62 -9.71
CA THR A 221 -0.78 -4.65 -10.76
C THR A 221 0.31 -5.69 -10.54
N SER A 222 1.15 -5.55 -9.51
CA SER A 222 2.15 -6.54 -9.09
C SER A 222 1.53 -7.61 -8.17
N VAL A 223 2.36 -8.53 -7.68
CA VAL A 223 2.00 -9.55 -6.68
C VAL A 223 1.52 -8.97 -5.34
N VAL A 224 1.79 -7.68 -5.08
CA VAL A 224 1.27 -7.00 -3.88
C VAL A 224 -0.25 -6.81 -3.97
N GLU A 225 -0.80 -6.73 -5.19
CA GLU A 225 -2.21 -6.45 -5.44
C GLU A 225 -2.68 -5.20 -4.69
N ASP A 226 -3.86 -5.21 -4.09
CA ASP A 226 -4.48 -4.02 -3.50
C ASP A 226 -3.98 -3.68 -2.07
N ASN A 227 -2.81 -4.18 -1.67
CA ASN A 227 -2.27 -4.05 -0.31
C ASN A 227 -1.35 -2.83 -0.12
N PHE A 228 -1.62 -1.73 -0.84
CA PHE A 228 -0.88 -0.47 -0.72
C PHE A 228 -1.49 0.52 0.29
N THR A 229 -2.58 0.15 0.97
CA THR A 229 -3.22 0.99 1.99
C THR A 229 -3.33 0.28 3.34
N ARG A 230 -3.24 1.02 4.45
CA ARG A 230 -3.34 0.46 5.82
C ARG A 230 -4.77 0.42 6.37
N ASP A 231 -5.65 1.27 5.85
CA ASP A 231 -7.02 1.47 6.35
C ASP A 231 -8.02 1.67 5.20
N GLY A 232 -7.64 1.23 4.00
CA GLY A 232 -8.42 1.35 2.77
C GLY A 232 -8.21 2.66 2.01
N TYR A 233 -7.48 3.64 2.54
CA TYR A 233 -7.24 4.91 1.84
C TYR A 233 -5.87 5.55 2.12
N HIS A 234 -5.36 5.52 3.34
CA HIS A 234 -3.99 5.96 3.60
C HIS A 234 -2.98 4.85 3.26
N LEU A 235 -1.77 5.23 2.88
CA LEU A 235 -0.76 4.28 2.41
C LEU A 235 -0.29 3.31 3.48
N SER A 236 0.02 2.09 3.05
CA SER A 236 0.62 1.06 3.91
C SER A 236 2.03 1.47 4.33
N MET A 237 2.44 1.03 5.51
CA MET A 237 3.77 1.25 6.05
C MET A 237 4.55 -0.08 6.06
N PRO A 238 5.78 -0.14 5.52
CA PRO A 238 6.49 0.95 4.83
C PRO A 238 6.11 1.10 3.35
N LEU A 239 5.59 0.05 2.70
CA LEU A 239 5.63 -0.10 1.24
C LEU A 239 4.92 1.03 0.47
N GLY A 240 3.66 1.33 0.80
CA GLY A 240 2.90 2.37 0.10
C GLY A 240 3.58 3.74 0.22
N ARG A 241 3.97 4.12 1.44
CA ARG A 241 4.70 5.38 1.69
C ARG A 241 6.02 5.45 0.91
N TYR A 242 6.76 4.35 0.85
CA TYR A 242 8.03 4.29 0.11
C TYR A 242 7.83 4.49 -1.39
N LEU A 243 6.81 3.86 -1.98
CA LEU A 243 6.44 4.03 -3.39
C LEU A 243 6.07 5.49 -3.72
N ALA A 244 5.26 6.13 -2.88
CA ALA A 244 4.95 7.55 -3.05
C ALA A 244 6.21 8.43 -2.95
N ALA A 245 7.07 8.18 -1.96
CA ALA A 245 8.32 8.91 -1.80
C ALA A 245 9.29 8.70 -2.98
N CYS A 246 9.37 7.50 -3.55
CA CYS A 246 10.15 7.23 -4.78
C CYS A 246 9.65 8.07 -5.95
N THR A 247 8.33 8.21 -6.09
CA THR A 247 7.70 9.02 -7.15
C THR A 247 8.00 10.50 -6.97
N TRP A 248 7.92 11.00 -5.73
CA TRP A 248 8.32 12.36 -5.39
C TRP A 248 9.80 12.62 -5.66
N TYR A 249 10.67 11.69 -5.25
CA TYR A 249 12.11 11.79 -5.47
C TYR A 249 12.46 11.95 -6.95
N GLU A 250 11.98 11.05 -7.80
CA GLU A 250 12.30 11.08 -9.23
C GLU A 250 11.72 12.34 -9.91
N SER A 251 10.53 12.78 -9.50
CA SER A 251 9.91 14.01 -10.01
C SER A 251 10.70 15.28 -9.64
N LEU A 252 11.20 15.36 -8.41
CA LEU A 252 11.93 16.54 -7.91
C LEU A 252 13.37 16.58 -8.44
N MET A 253 14.01 15.42 -8.56
CA MET A 253 15.44 15.33 -8.86
C MET A 253 15.72 15.10 -10.35
N GLY A 254 14.75 14.58 -11.11
CA GLY A 254 14.98 14.12 -12.48
C GLY A 254 15.93 12.93 -12.57
N ILE A 255 16.10 12.18 -11.48
CA ILE A 255 16.99 11.02 -11.37
C ILE A 255 16.14 9.76 -11.23
N ASN A 256 16.41 8.76 -12.08
CA ASN A 256 15.77 7.46 -12.02
C ASN A 256 15.92 6.85 -10.61
N VAL A 257 14.81 6.53 -9.96
CA VAL A 257 14.79 5.97 -8.61
C VAL A 257 15.14 4.48 -8.57
N VAL A 258 15.05 3.78 -9.70
CA VAL A 258 15.42 2.36 -9.80
C VAL A 258 16.92 2.19 -9.54
N GLY A 259 17.23 1.38 -8.54
CA GLY A 259 18.61 1.15 -8.06
C GLY A 259 19.05 2.11 -6.95
N ASN A 260 18.18 2.98 -6.43
CA ASN A 260 18.48 3.75 -5.23
C ASN A 260 18.80 2.80 -4.05
N SER A 261 19.87 3.10 -3.31
CA SER A 261 20.41 2.20 -2.29
C SER A 261 19.69 2.25 -0.94
N TYR A 262 18.80 3.23 -0.72
CA TYR A 262 18.00 3.28 0.50
C TYR A 262 16.89 2.23 0.48
N LYS A 263 16.93 1.36 1.50
CA LYS A 263 15.95 0.32 1.78
C LYS A 263 15.27 0.60 3.12
N PRO A 264 13.96 0.89 3.14
CA PRO A 264 13.21 1.02 4.38
C PRO A 264 13.28 -0.25 5.23
N GLN A 265 13.39 -0.09 6.54
CA GLN A 265 13.32 -1.22 7.47
C GLN A 265 11.98 -1.97 7.30
N GLY A 266 12.06 -3.29 7.18
CA GLY A 266 10.89 -4.16 7.03
C GLY A 266 10.43 -4.38 5.58
N LEU A 267 11.06 -3.73 4.59
CA LEU A 267 10.89 -4.12 3.19
C LEU A 267 11.99 -5.08 2.75
N SER A 268 11.65 -5.95 1.81
CA SER A 268 12.58 -6.80 1.07
C SER A 268 13.17 -6.08 -0.15
N ASP A 269 14.24 -6.63 -0.75
CA ASP A 269 14.80 -6.08 -1.99
C ASP A 269 13.79 -6.18 -3.14
N PHE A 270 12.95 -7.20 -3.12
CA PHE A 270 11.89 -7.40 -4.11
C PHE A 270 10.78 -6.34 -3.96
N GLU A 271 10.31 -6.06 -2.75
CA GLU A 271 9.33 -5.00 -2.51
C GLU A 271 9.89 -3.60 -2.80
N VAL A 272 11.17 -3.37 -2.52
CA VAL A 272 11.88 -2.15 -2.93
C VAL A 272 11.91 -2.03 -4.45
N ALA A 273 12.25 -3.12 -5.16
CA ALA A 273 12.25 -3.13 -6.62
C ALA A 273 10.85 -2.87 -7.21
N ILE A 274 9.78 -3.44 -6.63
CA ILE A 274 8.40 -3.15 -7.01
C ILE A 274 8.12 -1.65 -6.86
N ALA A 275 8.45 -1.06 -5.70
CA ALA A 275 8.17 0.34 -5.44
C ALA A 275 8.94 1.27 -6.37
N GLN A 276 10.24 1.03 -6.57
CA GLN A 276 11.07 1.86 -7.44
C GLN A 276 10.62 1.78 -8.91
N ASN A 277 10.35 0.57 -9.41
CA ASN A 277 9.90 0.40 -10.81
C ASN A 277 8.49 0.95 -11.03
N ALA A 278 7.55 0.76 -10.09
CA ALA A 278 6.21 1.32 -10.20
C ALA A 278 6.21 2.86 -10.21
N ALA A 279 7.08 3.48 -9.40
CA ALA A 279 7.32 4.92 -9.43
C ALA A 279 7.89 5.37 -10.78
N HIS A 280 8.97 4.75 -11.25
CA HIS A 280 9.61 5.10 -12.52
C HIS A 280 8.64 4.99 -13.71
N LEU A 281 7.85 3.92 -13.78
CA LEU A 281 6.84 3.74 -14.81
C LEU A 281 5.74 4.82 -14.73
N ALA A 282 5.37 5.28 -13.53
CA ALA A 282 4.43 6.39 -13.38
C ALA A 282 5.04 7.72 -13.84
N ILE A 283 6.34 7.94 -13.69
CA ILE A 283 7.01 9.12 -14.26
C ILE A 283 7.00 9.07 -15.79
N GLN A 284 7.25 7.91 -16.38
CA GLN A 284 7.20 7.73 -17.83
C GLN A 284 5.80 7.87 -18.42
N LYS A 285 4.78 7.39 -17.69
CA LYS A 285 3.38 7.34 -18.12
C LYS A 285 2.45 7.83 -17.00
N PRO A 286 2.43 9.14 -16.71
CA PRO A 286 1.76 9.69 -15.51
C PRO A 286 0.24 9.59 -15.52
N ASN A 287 -0.36 9.32 -16.67
CA ASN A 287 -1.80 9.37 -16.89
C ASN A 287 -2.44 8.00 -17.18
N GLU A 288 -1.65 6.92 -17.14
CA GLU A 288 -2.17 5.57 -17.39
C GLU A 288 -1.45 4.51 -16.54
N VAL A 289 -2.18 3.45 -16.21
CA VAL A 289 -1.61 2.31 -15.49
C VAL A 289 -0.67 1.54 -16.42
N THR A 290 0.56 1.34 -15.98
CA THR A 290 1.52 0.45 -16.62
C THR A 290 1.59 -0.87 -15.84
N PRO A 291 1.21 -2.01 -16.45
CA PRO A 291 1.26 -3.30 -15.77
C PRO A 291 2.68 -3.70 -15.34
N MET A 292 2.83 -4.07 -14.08
CA MET A 292 4.06 -4.56 -13.45
C MET A 292 4.32 -6.03 -13.81
N THR A 293 4.37 -6.35 -15.11
CA THR A 293 4.43 -7.73 -15.63
C THR A 293 5.54 -8.58 -15.01
N ASP A 294 6.75 -8.02 -14.87
CA ASP A 294 7.90 -8.70 -14.25
C ASP A 294 7.73 -8.95 -12.74
N PHE A 295 6.73 -8.33 -12.11
CA PHE A 295 6.48 -8.41 -10.67
C PHE A 295 5.11 -9.05 -10.34
N GLN A 296 4.44 -9.70 -11.30
CA GLN A 296 3.17 -10.39 -11.10
C GLN A 296 3.29 -11.78 -10.46
N GLY A 297 4.51 -12.20 -10.11
CA GLY A 297 4.82 -13.56 -9.65
C GLY A 297 5.23 -14.48 -10.81
N GLY A 298 5.46 -15.76 -10.53
CA GLY A 298 5.88 -16.72 -11.57
C GLY A 298 7.38 -16.98 -11.68
N ALA A 299 8.19 -16.20 -10.98
CA ALA A 299 9.64 -16.37 -10.87
C ALA A 299 10.03 -16.58 -9.41
N GLY A 300 9.31 -17.45 -8.69
CA GLY A 300 9.46 -17.62 -7.24
C GLY A 300 10.86 -17.96 -6.76
N GLY A 301 11.75 -18.29 -7.70
CA GLY A 301 13.20 -18.34 -7.54
C GLY A 301 13.64 -19.21 -6.38
N PRO A 302 14.93 -19.13 -6.02
CA PRO A 302 15.39 -19.69 -4.76
C PRO A 302 14.83 -18.87 -3.59
N LEU A 303 14.13 -19.54 -2.69
CA LEU A 303 13.70 -19.02 -1.41
C LEU A 303 14.92 -18.85 -0.51
N THR A 304 15.29 -17.60 -0.23
CA THR A 304 16.35 -17.27 0.75
C THR A 304 15.90 -17.47 2.20
N SER A 305 14.58 -17.47 2.43
CA SER A 305 13.92 -17.71 3.72
C SER A 305 12.68 -18.58 3.50
N SER A 306 12.30 -19.36 4.51
CA SER A 306 11.18 -20.29 4.38
C SER A 306 9.84 -19.59 4.28
N VAL A 307 8.90 -20.13 3.50
CA VAL A 307 7.51 -19.68 3.52
C VAL A 307 6.74 -20.51 4.54
N LEU A 308 6.14 -19.85 5.53
CA LEU A 308 5.37 -20.48 6.60
C LEU A 308 3.87 -20.28 6.34
N LEU A 309 3.10 -21.36 6.37
CA LEU A 309 1.67 -21.39 6.02
C LEU A 309 0.84 -21.79 7.24
N ASP A 310 -0.14 -20.96 7.59
CA ASP A 310 -1.06 -21.17 8.71
C ASP A 310 -2.46 -21.52 8.17
N PHE A 311 -2.89 -22.76 8.44
CA PHE A 311 -4.20 -23.29 8.06
C PHE A 311 -5.11 -23.32 9.28
N GLY A 312 -5.64 -22.15 9.65
CA GLY A 312 -6.53 -21.96 10.79
C GLY A 312 -7.25 -20.62 10.73
N ASN A 313 -8.45 -20.54 11.31
CA ASN A 313 -9.26 -19.32 11.30
C ASN A 313 -9.08 -18.52 12.60
N ASN A 314 -7.88 -18.00 12.84
CA ASN A 314 -7.59 -17.11 13.96
C ASN A 314 -6.66 -15.98 13.54
N ALA A 315 -6.45 -14.98 14.40
CA ALA A 315 -5.61 -13.81 14.12
C ALA A 315 -4.26 -14.17 13.48
N ALA A 316 -3.86 -13.40 12.46
CA ALA A 316 -2.59 -13.56 11.76
C ALA A 316 -1.42 -13.64 12.76
N ALA A 317 -0.61 -14.69 12.64
CA ALA A 317 0.64 -14.79 13.38
C ALA A 317 1.77 -14.11 12.60
N ASN A 318 2.64 -13.38 13.30
CA ASN A 318 3.81 -12.74 12.69
C ASN A 318 4.63 -13.78 11.91
N HIS A 319 5.01 -13.44 10.68
CA HIS A 319 5.80 -14.29 9.77
C HIS A 319 5.09 -15.53 9.22
N TRP A 320 3.80 -15.72 9.52
CA TRP A 320 2.98 -16.80 8.97
C TRP A 320 1.98 -16.24 7.96
N ASN A 321 1.92 -16.87 6.78
CA ASN A 321 0.91 -16.58 5.79
C ASN A 321 -0.40 -17.21 6.26
N GLN A 322 -1.33 -16.36 6.71
CA GLN A 322 -2.64 -16.81 7.14
C GLN A 322 -3.51 -17.13 5.92
N ILE A 323 -3.93 -18.40 5.81
CA ILE A 323 -5.02 -18.79 4.92
C ILE A 323 -6.30 -18.61 5.72
N ASN A 324 -7.10 -17.59 5.39
CA ASN A 324 -8.22 -17.14 6.24
C ASN A 324 -9.57 -17.81 5.93
N SER A 325 -9.63 -18.68 4.93
CA SER A 325 -10.84 -19.43 4.56
C SER A 325 -10.47 -20.82 4.06
N PHE A 326 -11.25 -21.81 4.45
CA PHE A 326 -11.08 -23.22 4.06
C PHE A 326 -11.85 -23.58 2.78
N LEU A 327 -12.50 -22.61 2.13
CA LEU A 327 -13.33 -22.79 0.96
C LEU A 327 -12.50 -22.80 -0.33
N ALA A 328 -13.00 -23.52 -1.34
CA ALA A 328 -12.41 -23.49 -2.68
C ALA A 328 -12.50 -22.07 -3.27
N GLY A 329 -11.45 -21.65 -3.96
CA GLY A 329 -11.28 -20.31 -4.51
C GLY A 329 -10.56 -19.33 -3.58
N THR A 330 -10.31 -19.67 -2.31
CA THR A 330 -9.46 -18.85 -1.44
C THR A 330 -8.02 -18.86 -1.92
N SER A 331 -7.43 -17.68 -2.13
CA SER A 331 -6.05 -17.52 -2.59
C SER A 331 -5.32 -16.42 -1.85
N ILE A 332 -4.01 -16.58 -1.69
CA ILE A 332 -3.10 -15.56 -1.12
C ILE A 332 -1.76 -15.56 -1.86
N ASN A 333 -1.18 -14.37 -2.05
CA ASN A 333 0.21 -14.24 -2.47
C ASN A 333 1.11 -14.40 -1.24
N LEU A 334 2.11 -15.26 -1.36
CA LEU A 334 2.90 -15.72 -0.23
C LEU A 334 4.08 -14.79 0.04
N LYS A 335 4.38 -14.69 1.33
CA LYS A 335 5.55 -14.06 1.88
C LYS A 335 6.49 -15.09 2.51
N ASP A 336 7.78 -14.83 2.50
CA ASP A 336 8.73 -15.59 3.30
C ASP A 336 8.59 -15.26 4.81
N SER A 337 9.37 -15.95 5.63
CA SER A 337 9.39 -15.78 7.09
C SER A 337 10.00 -14.45 7.54
N ILE A 338 10.49 -13.60 6.64
CA ILE A 338 10.93 -12.23 6.97
C ILE A 338 9.94 -11.16 6.48
N GLY A 339 8.85 -11.58 5.79
CA GLY A 339 7.75 -10.71 5.37
C GLY A 339 7.79 -10.27 3.90
N SER A 340 8.75 -10.76 3.12
CA SER A 340 8.95 -10.44 1.71
C SER A 340 8.01 -11.24 0.82
N TYR A 341 7.35 -10.62 -0.17
CA TYR A 341 6.67 -11.40 -1.22
C TYR A 341 7.68 -12.24 -2.00
N VAL A 342 7.32 -13.51 -2.26
CA VAL A 342 8.21 -14.47 -2.93
C VAL A 342 7.73 -14.86 -4.33
N GLY A 343 6.75 -14.16 -4.90
CA GLY A 343 6.22 -14.48 -6.23
C GLY A 343 5.48 -15.83 -6.35
N ILE A 344 5.22 -16.50 -5.22
CA ILE A 344 4.45 -17.74 -5.12
C ILE A 344 3.05 -17.40 -4.61
N LYS A 345 2.03 -18.04 -5.17
CA LYS A 345 0.63 -17.94 -4.74
C LYS A 345 0.13 -19.28 -4.26
N LEU A 346 -0.63 -19.27 -3.15
CA LEU A 346 -1.40 -20.42 -2.69
C LEU A 346 -2.87 -20.26 -3.10
N THR A 347 -3.51 -21.34 -3.55
CA THR A 347 -4.96 -21.37 -3.82
C THR A 347 -5.58 -22.67 -3.31
N ILE A 348 -6.65 -22.61 -2.52
CA ILE A 348 -7.46 -23.79 -2.17
C ILE A 348 -8.35 -24.13 -3.36
N THR A 349 -8.19 -25.32 -3.91
CA THR A 349 -8.92 -25.79 -5.10
C THR A 349 -10.00 -26.81 -4.75
N GLU A 350 -9.84 -27.57 -3.68
CA GLU A 350 -10.88 -28.40 -3.08
C GLU A 350 -10.97 -28.10 -1.58
N ARG A 351 -12.17 -27.71 -1.14
CA ARG A 351 -12.43 -27.22 0.21
C ARG A 351 -12.11 -28.24 1.30
N PHE A 352 -11.92 -27.74 2.53
CA PHE A 352 -12.04 -28.55 3.75
C PHE A 352 -13.48 -28.48 4.31
N ASN A 353 -13.77 -29.26 5.35
CA ASN A 353 -15.09 -29.23 6.01
C ASN A 353 -15.24 -27.95 6.84
N GLY A 354 -14.26 -27.67 7.71
CA GLY A 354 -14.24 -26.50 8.58
C GLY A 354 -12.93 -26.35 9.35
N VAL A 355 -12.98 -25.59 10.44
CA VAL A 355 -11.83 -25.32 11.32
C VAL A 355 -12.02 -25.98 12.67
N ASN A 356 -10.95 -26.64 13.12
CA ASN A 356 -10.78 -27.19 14.45
C ASN A 356 -9.91 -26.24 15.30
N ALA A 357 -10.28 -26.04 16.57
CA ALA A 357 -9.54 -25.19 17.53
C ALA A 357 -8.96 -25.99 18.71
N ASP A 358 -9.07 -27.32 18.68
CA ASP A 358 -8.58 -28.21 19.73
C ASP A 358 -7.26 -28.84 19.28
N GLY A 359 -6.22 -28.03 19.12
CA GLY A 359 -4.83 -28.47 18.97
C GLY A 359 -3.98 -28.04 20.17
N PRO A 360 -2.68 -28.38 20.19
CA PRO A 360 -1.80 -28.01 21.29
C PRO A 360 -1.49 -26.51 21.28
N THR A 361 -1.41 -25.92 22.47
CA THR A 361 -0.94 -24.53 22.67
C THR A 361 0.59 -24.43 22.69
N THR A 362 1.29 -25.55 22.80
CA THR A 362 2.74 -25.66 22.72
C THR A 362 3.11 -26.85 21.84
N SER A 363 4.00 -26.62 20.87
CA SER A 363 4.50 -27.66 19.98
C SER A 363 6.02 -27.66 19.98
N ASN A 364 6.63 -28.84 19.86
CA ASN A 364 8.08 -29.00 19.75
C ASN A 364 8.40 -29.62 18.39
N THR A 365 8.46 -28.78 17.36
CA THR A 365 8.74 -29.19 15.97
C THR A 365 9.72 -28.22 15.32
N SER A 366 10.33 -28.64 14.21
CA SER A 366 11.21 -27.76 13.43
C SER A 366 10.52 -26.55 12.80
N LEU A 367 9.17 -26.46 12.85
CA LEU A 367 8.40 -25.32 12.34
C LEU A 367 8.32 -24.18 13.36
N ASN A 368 8.66 -24.41 14.64
CA ASN A 368 8.61 -23.40 15.72
C ASN A 368 7.30 -22.58 15.74
N MET A 369 6.18 -23.29 15.74
CA MET A 369 4.85 -22.68 15.61
C MET A 369 4.41 -21.97 16.90
N PRO A 370 3.89 -20.74 16.82
CA PRO A 370 3.19 -20.13 17.94
C PRO A 370 1.88 -20.87 18.22
N ALA A 371 1.34 -20.70 19.42
CA ALA A 371 0.09 -21.32 19.86
C ALA A 371 -1.08 -21.05 18.90
N THR A 372 -1.12 -19.86 18.30
CA THR A 372 -2.16 -19.46 17.34
C THR A 372 -2.15 -20.29 16.05
N VAL A 373 -1.00 -20.87 15.69
CA VAL A 373 -0.83 -21.73 14.51
C VAL A 373 -0.98 -23.20 14.88
N SER A 374 -0.30 -23.67 15.94
CA SER A 374 -0.32 -25.10 16.30
C SER A 374 -1.67 -25.59 16.81
N ARG A 375 -2.49 -24.69 17.37
CA ARG A 375 -3.79 -25.02 17.97
C ARG A 375 -4.90 -25.19 16.94
N TYR A 376 -4.83 -24.47 15.82
CA TYR A 376 -5.91 -24.45 14.84
C TYR A 376 -5.58 -25.36 13.67
N SER A 377 -6.60 -25.97 13.06
CA SER A 377 -6.43 -26.80 11.87
C SER A 377 -7.63 -26.70 10.96
N TYR A 378 -7.41 -26.73 9.66
CA TYR A 378 -8.43 -27.16 8.73
C TYR A 378 -8.61 -28.66 8.84
N PHE A 379 -9.85 -29.13 8.75
CA PHE A 379 -10.15 -30.56 8.80
C PHE A 379 -11.14 -30.99 7.73
N GLY A 380 -11.02 -32.25 7.30
CA GLY A 380 -12.05 -32.93 6.50
C GLY A 380 -12.37 -34.30 7.07
N ASN A 381 -13.35 -34.99 6.47
CA ASN A 381 -13.97 -36.20 6.99
C ASN A 381 -14.30 -37.15 5.82
N SER A 382 -13.38 -38.07 5.55
CA SER A 382 -13.37 -38.82 4.29
C SER A 382 -14.25 -40.07 4.26
N LYS A 383 -14.65 -40.61 5.41
CA LYS A 383 -15.33 -41.93 5.50
C LYS A 383 -16.83 -41.84 5.82
N ALA A 384 -17.26 -40.79 6.52
CA ALA A 384 -18.68 -40.60 6.84
C ALA A 384 -19.03 -39.11 6.91
N ALA A 385 -20.32 -38.81 6.77
CA ALA A 385 -20.81 -37.44 6.81
C ALA A 385 -20.61 -36.78 8.19
N PHE A 386 -20.22 -35.51 8.17
CA PHE A 386 -20.09 -34.65 9.33
C PHE A 386 -20.49 -33.23 8.92
N GLY A 387 -21.35 -32.57 9.70
CA GLY A 387 -21.91 -31.28 9.31
C GLY A 387 -22.68 -31.33 7.98
N GLY A 388 -23.31 -32.46 7.66
CA GLY A 388 -24.08 -32.66 6.41
C GLY A 388 -23.26 -32.93 5.16
N MET A 389 -21.93 -33.05 5.26
CA MET A 389 -21.03 -33.26 4.10
C MET A 389 -20.06 -34.41 4.36
N THR A 390 -19.60 -35.07 3.29
CA THR A 390 -18.46 -35.99 3.32
C THR A 390 -17.35 -35.38 2.46
N ILE A 391 -16.25 -34.97 3.09
CA ILE A 391 -15.11 -34.36 2.39
C ILE A 391 -14.03 -35.43 2.20
N VAL A 392 -14.11 -36.14 1.08
CA VAL A 392 -13.22 -37.28 0.75
C VAL A 392 -11.74 -36.84 0.72
N GLN A 393 -11.48 -35.65 0.21
CA GLN A 393 -10.16 -35.02 0.22
C GLN A 393 -10.30 -33.49 0.16
N SER A 394 -9.20 -32.80 0.40
CA SER A 394 -9.04 -31.37 0.20
C SER A 394 -7.76 -31.09 -0.57
N LYS A 395 -7.69 -29.95 -1.26
CA LYS A 395 -6.54 -29.59 -2.09
C LYS A 395 -6.20 -28.12 -2.01
N PHE A 396 -4.90 -27.85 -2.00
CA PHE A 396 -4.37 -26.53 -2.31
C PHE A 396 -3.24 -26.64 -3.33
N GLU A 397 -3.06 -25.58 -4.11
CA GLU A 397 -2.02 -25.47 -5.12
C GLU A 397 -1.07 -24.34 -4.75
N LEU A 398 0.23 -24.59 -4.93
CA LEU A 398 1.29 -23.59 -4.90
C LEU A 398 1.69 -23.31 -6.35
N THR A 399 1.50 -22.08 -6.82
CA THR A 399 1.80 -21.67 -8.19
C THR A 399 2.84 -20.56 -8.22
N GLY A 400 3.59 -20.46 -9.31
CA GLY A 400 4.66 -19.47 -9.49
C GLY A 400 6.00 -19.91 -8.92
N LEU A 401 6.16 -21.22 -8.68
CA LEU A 401 7.41 -21.84 -8.26
C LEU A 401 8.39 -21.87 -9.43
N ASP A 402 9.68 -21.77 -9.13
CA ASP A 402 10.74 -21.95 -10.11
C ASP A 402 10.80 -23.43 -10.54
N LYS A 403 10.53 -23.66 -11.83
CA LYS A 403 10.52 -24.99 -12.44
C LYS A 403 11.89 -25.66 -12.41
N ASP A 404 12.98 -24.92 -12.26
CA ASP A 404 14.36 -25.42 -12.29
C ASP A 404 14.87 -25.80 -10.90
N LEU A 405 14.12 -25.48 -9.83
CA LEU A 405 14.41 -25.87 -8.44
C LEU A 405 13.61 -27.07 -7.97
N THR A 406 13.91 -27.55 -6.76
CA THR A 406 13.07 -28.50 -6.01
C THR A 406 12.66 -27.90 -4.67
N TYR A 407 11.60 -28.43 -4.07
CA TYR A 407 11.03 -27.89 -2.85
C TYR A 407 10.78 -28.97 -1.81
N ASP A 408 11.09 -28.67 -0.55
CA ASP A 408 10.65 -29.48 0.59
C ASP A 408 9.40 -28.84 1.21
N ILE A 409 8.37 -29.65 1.43
CA ILE A 409 7.14 -29.24 2.12
C ILE A 409 7.02 -30.00 3.42
N SER A 410 7.19 -29.29 4.54
CA SER A 410 6.96 -29.85 5.88
C SER A 410 5.51 -29.63 6.28
N PHE A 411 4.86 -30.65 6.86
CA PHE A 411 3.47 -30.59 7.31
C PHE A 411 3.34 -30.85 8.81
N PHE A 412 2.47 -30.09 9.45
CA PHE A 412 2.00 -30.32 10.81
C PHE A 412 0.47 -30.30 10.85
N GLY A 413 -0.10 -31.22 11.60
CA GLY A 413 -1.53 -31.29 11.87
C GLY A 413 -1.76 -31.85 13.26
N SER A 414 -2.79 -31.35 13.93
CA SER A 414 -3.15 -31.82 15.26
C SER A 414 -4.64 -31.74 15.56
N ARG A 415 -5.10 -32.73 16.33
CA ARG A 415 -6.37 -32.76 17.04
C ARG A 415 -6.13 -33.35 18.42
N GLY A 416 -6.28 -32.54 19.46
CA GLY A 416 -6.13 -32.90 20.85
C GLY A 416 -7.37 -33.57 21.44
N ASN A 417 -7.16 -34.22 22.59
CA ASN A 417 -8.15 -34.93 23.41
C ASN A 417 -8.90 -36.03 22.65
N VAL A 418 -8.17 -36.84 21.87
CA VAL A 418 -8.74 -37.95 21.09
C VAL A 418 -7.91 -39.23 21.26
N SER A 419 -8.51 -40.41 21.21
CA SER A 419 -7.81 -41.70 21.42
C SER A 419 -7.67 -42.55 20.16
N ASP A 420 -8.47 -42.27 19.14
CA ASP A 420 -8.42 -42.93 17.83
C ASP A 420 -7.24 -42.44 16.98
N ASN A 421 -6.75 -43.25 16.04
CA ASN A 421 -5.72 -42.82 15.08
C ASN A 421 -6.35 -41.99 13.95
N ARG A 422 -5.97 -40.72 13.85
CA ARG A 422 -6.41 -39.79 12.80
C ARG A 422 -5.30 -39.54 11.78
N GLU A 423 -4.66 -40.61 11.33
CA GLU A 423 -3.62 -40.53 10.30
C GLU A 423 -4.11 -39.68 9.12
N THR A 424 -3.36 -38.64 8.83
CA THR A 424 -3.56 -37.74 7.70
C THR A 424 -2.48 -38.01 6.67
N LYS A 425 -2.90 -38.16 5.41
CA LYS A 425 -2.04 -38.39 4.25
C LYS A 425 -1.95 -37.10 3.45
N TYR A 426 -0.72 -36.66 3.19
CA TYR A 426 -0.39 -35.53 2.35
C TYR A 426 0.30 -36.03 1.08
N ILE A 427 -0.24 -35.68 -0.07
CA ILE A 427 0.23 -36.09 -1.39
C ILE A 427 0.67 -34.82 -2.11
N CYS A 428 1.97 -34.67 -2.35
CA CYS A 428 2.54 -33.54 -3.08
C CYS A 428 2.87 -33.99 -4.49
N SER A 429 2.23 -33.39 -5.49
CA SER A 429 2.36 -33.78 -6.90
C SER A 429 2.79 -32.57 -7.73
N GLY A 430 3.88 -32.75 -8.49
CA GLY A 430 4.36 -31.87 -9.55
C GLY A 430 4.77 -32.72 -10.75
N THR A 431 6.02 -32.64 -11.22
CA THR A 431 6.53 -33.65 -12.16
C THR A 431 6.84 -34.99 -11.49
N ASN A 432 7.09 -34.98 -10.18
CA ASN A 432 7.16 -36.16 -9.32
C ASN A 432 6.05 -36.12 -8.26
N GLU A 433 5.84 -37.25 -7.59
CA GLU A 433 4.90 -37.37 -6.47
C GLU A 433 5.60 -37.88 -5.22
N VAL A 434 5.31 -37.27 -4.08
CA VAL A 434 5.75 -37.74 -2.76
C VAL A 434 4.58 -37.74 -1.80
N ILE A 435 4.44 -38.87 -1.09
CA ILE A 435 3.38 -39.08 -0.12
C ILE A 435 3.99 -39.20 1.27
N VAL A 436 3.48 -38.41 2.21
CA VAL A 436 3.85 -38.49 3.64
C VAL A 436 2.61 -38.61 4.51
N ARG A 437 2.77 -39.22 5.69
CA ARG A 437 1.66 -39.54 6.61
C ARG A 437 2.00 -39.09 8.02
N LEU A 438 1.02 -38.52 8.70
CA LEU A 438 1.15 -38.04 10.07
C LEU A 438 -0.06 -38.50 10.89
N ASN A 439 0.15 -39.19 12.01
CA ASN A 439 -0.91 -39.34 13.01
C ASN A 439 -1.12 -37.98 13.70
N THR A 440 -2.26 -37.34 13.46
CA THR A 440 -2.57 -36.02 14.01
C THR A 440 -3.23 -36.09 15.40
N SER A 441 -3.52 -37.28 15.92
CA SER A 441 -4.15 -37.47 17.23
C SER A 441 -3.20 -37.08 18.36
N ASN A 442 -3.60 -36.11 19.18
CA ASN A 442 -2.80 -35.52 20.25
C ASN A 442 -1.38 -35.10 19.83
N ASN A 443 -1.17 -34.81 18.55
CA ASN A 443 0.17 -34.54 18.05
C ASN A 443 0.65 -33.16 18.50
N SER A 444 1.78 -33.11 19.19
CA SER A 444 2.45 -31.87 19.60
C SER A 444 3.92 -31.83 19.22
N THR A 445 4.48 -32.92 18.68
CA THR A 445 5.93 -33.08 18.49
C THR A 445 6.34 -33.53 17.09
N ASN A 446 5.44 -34.09 16.29
CA ASN A 446 5.81 -34.68 15.00
C ASN A 446 5.40 -33.78 13.84
N ALA A 447 6.29 -33.64 12.86
CA ALA A 447 6.03 -33.07 11.54
C ALA A 447 6.62 -34.02 10.48
N VAL A 448 6.06 -34.02 9.29
CA VAL A 448 6.50 -34.90 8.18
C VAL A 448 6.91 -34.04 6.99
N VAL A 449 7.87 -34.50 6.18
CA VAL A 449 8.44 -33.68 5.10
C VAL A 449 8.36 -34.45 3.79
N ALA A 450 7.61 -33.91 2.83
CA ALA A 450 7.67 -34.31 1.44
C ALA A 450 8.88 -33.61 0.81
N LYS A 451 9.92 -34.37 0.47
CA LYS A 451 11.21 -33.82 0.02
C LYS A 451 11.33 -33.80 -1.50
N ASP A 452 12.11 -32.85 -1.99
CA ASP A 452 12.59 -32.77 -3.37
C ASP A 452 11.43 -32.82 -4.39
N ILE A 453 10.33 -32.11 -4.09
CA ILE A 453 9.19 -31.96 -4.98
C ILE A 453 9.57 -31.01 -6.09
N LYS A 454 9.46 -31.48 -7.33
CA LYS A 454 9.74 -30.72 -8.54
C LYS A 454 8.42 -30.17 -9.07
N PRO A 455 8.24 -28.84 -9.20
CA PRO A 455 7.02 -28.28 -9.77
C PRO A 455 6.74 -28.85 -11.16
N ASP A 456 5.47 -28.86 -11.56
CA ASP A 456 5.07 -29.22 -12.93
C ASP A 456 5.55 -28.20 -13.97
N SER A 457 5.26 -28.44 -15.25
CA SER A 457 5.67 -27.55 -16.35
C SER A 457 5.10 -26.13 -16.27
N SER A 458 4.10 -25.90 -15.43
CA SER A 458 3.50 -24.59 -15.16
C SER A 458 4.04 -23.91 -13.90
N GLY A 459 5.07 -24.49 -13.25
CA GLY A 459 5.60 -23.98 -12.00
C GLY A 459 4.64 -24.20 -10.83
N LYS A 460 3.92 -25.33 -10.83
CA LYS A 460 2.91 -25.67 -9.83
C LYS A 460 3.23 -26.94 -9.05
N ILE A 461 2.95 -26.93 -7.75
CA ILE A 461 2.84 -28.13 -6.91
C ILE A 461 1.41 -28.19 -6.36
N THR A 462 0.73 -29.31 -6.58
CA THR A 462 -0.59 -29.59 -6.00
C THR A 462 -0.41 -30.45 -4.74
N VAL A 463 -1.01 -30.02 -3.63
CA VAL A 463 -1.04 -30.78 -2.37
C VAL A 463 -2.46 -31.28 -2.12
N THR A 464 -2.62 -32.60 -2.05
CA THR A 464 -3.87 -33.26 -1.65
C THR A 464 -3.77 -33.76 -0.22
N VAL A 465 -4.80 -33.50 0.58
CA VAL A 465 -4.91 -33.90 1.99
C VAL A 465 -6.14 -34.80 2.15
N THR A 466 -5.95 -35.98 2.73
CA THR A 466 -7.04 -36.94 3.00
C THR A 466 -6.69 -37.84 4.20
N SER A 467 -7.58 -38.76 4.58
CA SER A 467 -7.24 -39.76 5.60
C SER A 467 -6.20 -40.75 5.07
N GLY A 468 -5.26 -41.12 5.95
CA GLY A 468 -4.30 -42.19 5.70
C GLY A 468 -4.93 -43.57 5.84
N GLU A 469 -4.23 -44.57 5.31
CA GLU A 469 -4.68 -45.95 5.32
C GLU A 469 -4.83 -46.50 6.76
N ASN A 470 -4.03 -46.00 7.71
CA ASN A 470 -4.11 -46.42 9.13
C ASN A 470 -5.09 -45.60 9.96
N ASN A 471 -5.86 -44.68 9.35
CA ASN A 471 -6.83 -43.87 10.06
C ASN A 471 -7.98 -44.74 10.59
N THR A 472 -8.15 -44.82 11.90
CA THR A 472 -9.18 -45.65 12.56
C THR A 472 -10.42 -44.85 12.98
N ASN A 473 -10.48 -43.56 12.65
CA ASN A 473 -11.64 -42.73 12.96
C ASN A 473 -12.84 -43.13 12.09
N GLY A 474 -14.03 -43.28 12.70
CA GLY A 474 -15.25 -43.68 12.00
C GLY A 474 -15.71 -42.70 10.90
N SER A 475 -15.42 -41.41 11.05
CA SER A 475 -15.69 -40.39 10.02
C SER A 475 -14.51 -40.15 9.07
N GLY A 476 -13.35 -40.75 9.34
CA GLY A 476 -12.13 -40.56 8.56
C GLY A 476 -11.60 -39.13 8.62
N PHE A 477 -11.58 -38.53 9.81
CA PHE A 477 -11.07 -37.18 10.01
C PHE A 477 -9.57 -37.07 9.68
N TYR A 478 -9.20 -36.00 8.98
CA TYR A 478 -7.82 -35.60 8.69
C TYR A 478 -7.62 -34.10 8.94
N TYR A 479 -6.40 -33.67 9.26
CA TYR A 479 -6.11 -32.32 9.76
C TYR A 479 -4.86 -31.73 9.14
N LEU A 480 -4.90 -30.43 8.83
CA LEU A 480 -3.75 -29.61 8.44
C LEU A 480 -3.77 -28.34 9.28
N SER A 481 -2.74 -28.14 10.10
CA SER A 481 -2.55 -26.93 10.91
C SER A 481 -1.57 -25.98 10.26
N ALA A 482 -0.45 -26.51 9.76
CA ALA A 482 0.64 -25.70 9.25
C ALA A 482 1.42 -26.43 8.17
N ALA A 483 2.04 -25.66 7.29
CA ALA A 483 3.07 -26.14 6.40
C ALA A 483 4.25 -25.17 6.31
N ARG A 484 5.43 -25.70 5.95
CA ARG A 484 6.62 -24.89 5.62
C ARG A 484 7.15 -25.31 4.26
N LEU A 485 7.36 -24.34 3.40
CA LEU A 485 7.98 -24.49 2.08
C LEU A 485 9.39 -23.89 2.11
N ILE A 486 10.37 -24.65 1.59
CA ILE A 486 11.75 -24.21 1.33
C ILE A 486 12.15 -24.67 -0.07
N SER A 487 12.96 -23.88 -0.79
CA SER A 487 13.57 -24.30 -2.05
C SER A 487 14.93 -24.94 -1.81
N LYS A 488 15.37 -25.76 -2.76
CA LYS A 488 16.70 -26.37 -2.82
C LYS A 488 17.35 -26.15 -4.17
#